data_AF-A0A3D3UI47-F1
#
_entry.id   AF-A0A3D3UI47-F1
#
_cell.length_a   1.000
_cell.length_b   1.000
_cell.length_c   1.000
_cell.angle_alpha   90.00
_cell.angle_beta   90.00
_cell.angle_gamma   90.00
#
_symmetry.space_group_name_H-M   'P 1'
#
loop_
_entity.id
_entity.type
_entity.pdbx_description
1 polymer ?
#
loop_
_entity_poly.entity_id
_entity_poly.type
_entity_poly.pdbx_seq_one_letter_code
_entity_poly.pdbx_strand_id
1 'polypeptide(L)'
;MLTRDIQAQLDALPLQSDQPLIVTDADEVIAQFIVGLEGFLTRNGFWLDLQSFAISGNVKRAEDHSVVERAEVQELLAQFFAADTESLLPVPGAADALSALSKRTQIIVLSNVPQPQRAARQRWLRQHGMDYPLVASAPPAG
;
A
#
# COMPACT_ATOMS: atom_id res chain seq x y z
N MET A 1 8.57 -5.31 19.05
CA MET A 1 7.82 -4.32 19.86
C MET A 1 7.18 -3.35 18.87
N LEU A 2 5.89 -3.05 18.99
CA LEU A 2 5.22 -2.09 18.10
C LEU A 2 5.82 -0.69 18.31
N THR A 3 5.94 0.11 17.25
CA THR A 3 6.32 1.52 17.39
C THR A 3 5.21 2.29 18.10
N ARG A 4 5.54 3.39 18.77
CA ARG A 4 4.53 4.24 19.44
C ARG A 4 3.46 4.73 18.48
N ASP A 5 3.85 5.03 17.23
CA ASP A 5 2.92 5.51 16.20
C ASP A 5 1.92 4.44 15.77
N ILE A 6 2.35 3.19 15.64
CA ILE A 6 1.45 2.07 15.31
C ILE A 6 0.53 1.79 16.50
N GLN A 7 1.06 1.79 17.73
CA GLN A 7 0.23 1.60 18.92
C GLN A 7 -0.86 2.68 19.03
N ALA A 8 -0.52 3.95 18.84
CA ALA A 8 -1.49 5.04 18.86
C ALA A 8 -2.58 4.90 17.78
N GLN A 9 -2.22 4.38 16.59
CA GLN A 9 -3.20 4.08 15.54
C GLN A 9 -4.16 2.96 15.96
N LEU A 10 -3.65 1.89 16.56
CA LEU A 10 -4.45 0.76 17.03
C LEU A 10 -5.39 1.17 18.16
N ASP A 11 -4.91 1.94 19.13
CA ASP A 11 -5.69 2.42 20.28
C ASP A 11 -6.83 3.37 19.83
N ALA A 12 -6.68 4.05 18.70
CA ALA A 12 -7.68 4.94 18.13
C ALA A 12 -8.74 4.23 17.25
N LEU A 13 -8.62 2.91 17.03
CA LEU A 13 -9.59 2.18 16.21
C LEU A 13 -10.93 2.05 16.95
N PRO A 14 -12.07 2.40 16.32
CA PRO A 14 -13.39 2.34 16.95
C PRO A 14 -13.97 0.92 16.95
N LEU A 15 -13.24 -0.05 17.50
CA LEU A 15 -13.60 -1.47 17.45
C LEU A 15 -14.61 -1.86 18.54
N GLN A 16 -15.59 -2.66 18.15
CA GLN A 16 -16.61 -3.27 19.01
C GLN A 16 -16.26 -4.75 19.23
N SER A 17 -16.10 -5.17 20.48
CA SER A 17 -15.64 -6.52 20.82
C SER A 17 -16.65 -7.64 20.51
N ASP A 18 -17.92 -7.29 20.31
CA ASP A 18 -19.04 -8.19 20.05
C ASP A 18 -19.32 -8.40 18.54
N GLN A 19 -18.56 -7.75 17.65
CA GLN A 19 -18.69 -7.90 16.21
C GLN A 19 -17.45 -8.52 15.56
N PRO A 20 -17.61 -9.38 14.53
CA PRO A 20 -16.48 -9.91 13.78
C PRO A 20 -15.64 -8.79 13.13
N LEU A 21 -14.33 -9.01 13.02
CA LEU A 21 -13.38 -8.08 12.42
C LEU A 21 -12.70 -8.72 11.20
N ILE A 22 -12.63 -7.97 10.10
CA ILE A 22 -11.80 -8.25 8.94
C ILE A 22 -10.65 -7.24 8.92
N VAL A 23 -9.44 -7.75 8.74
CA VAL A 23 -8.26 -6.96 8.40
C VAL A 23 -7.93 -7.27 6.95
N THR A 24 -7.99 -6.27 6.08
CA THR A 24 -7.53 -6.42 4.70
C THR A 24 -6.19 -5.75 4.52
N ASP A 25 -5.29 -6.38 3.78
CA ASP A 25 -4.12 -5.68 3.25
C ASP A 25 -4.60 -4.66 2.19
N ALA A 26 -3.75 -3.69 1.90
CA ALA A 26 -4.03 -2.65 0.94
C ALA A 26 -3.36 -2.91 -0.42
N ASP A 27 -2.04 -3.03 -0.39
CA ASP A 27 -1.20 -3.07 -1.58
C ASP A 27 -1.32 -4.44 -2.26
N GLU A 28 -1.67 -4.45 -3.54
CA GLU A 28 -1.97 -5.64 -4.36
C GLU A 28 -3.21 -6.45 -3.92
N VAL A 29 -3.99 -5.96 -2.95
CA VAL A 29 -5.26 -6.58 -2.53
C VAL A 29 -6.47 -5.72 -2.87
N ILE A 30 -6.43 -4.43 -2.51
CA ILE A 30 -7.50 -3.47 -2.84
C ILE A 30 -6.99 -2.35 -3.75
N ALA A 31 -5.68 -2.10 -3.77
CA ALA A 31 -4.99 -1.21 -4.70
C ALA A 31 -4.11 -2.02 -5.66
N GLN A 32 -4.14 -1.73 -6.95
CA GLN A 32 -3.25 -2.34 -7.96
C GLN A 32 -1.84 -1.76 -7.83
N PHE A 33 -1.08 -2.29 -6.88
CA PHE A 33 0.21 -1.75 -6.49
C PHE A 33 1.26 -1.99 -7.58
N ILE A 34 1.32 -3.21 -8.13
CA ILE A 34 2.31 -3.57 -9.15
C ILE A 34 2.14 -2.74 -10.42
N VAL A 35 0.89 -2.58 -10.89
CA VAL A 35 0.59 -1.75 -12.07
C VAL A 35 1.03 -0.31 -11.87
N GLY A 36 0.76 0.27 -10.69
CA GLY A 36 1.20 1.62 -10.35
C GLY A 36 2.73 1.74 -10.31
N LEU A 37 3.40 0.77 -9.68
CA LEU A 37 4.85 0.72 -9.56
C LEU A 37 5.54 0.57 -10.92
N GLU A 38 5.04 -0.32 -11.79
CA GLU A 38 5.56 -0.50 -13.16
C GLU A 38 5.45 0.80 -13.96
N GLY A 39 4.32 1.49 -13.87
CA GLY A 39 4.15 2.81 -14.48
C GLY A 39 5.14 3.82 -13.93
N PHE A 40 5.44 3.79 -12.63
CA PHE A 40 6.44 4.64 -11.98
C PHE A 40 7.85 4.36 -12.45
N LEU A 41 8.24 3.10 -12.46
CA LEU A 41 9.58 2.71 -12.91
C LEU A 41 9.78 3.10 -14.37
N THR A 42 8.81 2.79 -15.24
CA THR A 42 8.87 3.09 -16.67
C THR A 42 9.12 4.57 -16.95
N ARG A 43 8.36 5.48 -16.30
CA ARG A 43 8.54 6.93 -16.50
C ARG A 43 9.84 7.49 -15.92
N ASN A 44 10.52 6.73 -15.06
CA ASN A 44 11.79 7.11 -14.44
C ASN A 44 13.01 6.37 -15.03
N GLY A 45 12.86 5.67 -16.17
CA GLY A 45 13.99 5.00 -16.84
C GLY A 45 14.34 3.62 -16.26
N PHE A 46 13.39 3.00 -15.57
CA PHE A 46 13.52 1.65 -15.01
C PHE A 46 12.41 0.75 -15.54
N TRP A 47 12.55 -0.55 -15.34
CA TRP A 47 11.47 -1.51 -15.58
C TRP A 47 11.51 -2.62 -14.55
N LEU A 48 10.36 -3.27 -14.35
CA LEU A 48 10.20 -4.36 -13.42
C LEU A 48 10.18 -5.69 -14.18
N ASP A 49 11.13 -6.56 -13.86
CA ASP A 49 11.25 -7.92 -14.38
C ASP A 49 10.88 -8.91 -13.27
N LEU A 50 9.59 -9.17 -13.05
CA LEU A 50 9.10 -10.05 -11.98
C LEU A 50 9.42 -11.54 -12.24
N GLN A 51 10.71 -11.89 -12.22
CA GLN A 51 11.20 -13.28 -12.23
C GLN A 51 10.98 -13.98 -10.87
N SER A 52 10.72 -13.19 -9.83
CA SER A 52 10.40 -13.66 -8.49
C SER A 52 9.37 -12.75 -7.83
N PHE A 53 8.88 -13.12 -6.65
CA PHE A 53 7.92 -12.31 -5.89
C PHE A 53 8.54 -11.07 -5.22
N ALA A 54 9.86 -10.90 -5.23
CA ALA A 54 10.54 -9.76 -4.60
C ALA A 54 10.67 -8.59 -5.57
N ILE A 55 10.50 -7.34 -5.11
CA ILE A 55 10.77 -6.17 -5.97
C ILE A 55 12.29 -5.95 -6.11
N SER A 56 13.02 -6.02 -5.00
CA SER A 56 14.49 -5.95 -5.03
C SER A 56 15.08 -7.13 -5.80
N GLY A 57 16.02 -6.84 -6.70
CA GLY A 57 16.60 -7.82 -7.62
C GLY A 57 15.82 -7.98 -8.94
N ASN A 58 14.59 -7.45 -9.02
CA ASN A 58 13.76 -7.49 -10.22
C ASN A 58 13.61 -6.11 -10.89
N VAL A 59 14.04 -5.03 -10.26
CA VAL A 59 14.11 -3.71 -10.92
C VAL A 59 15.39 -3.62 -11.73
N LYS A 60 15.27 -3.21 -12.99
CA LYS A 60 16.40 -3.03 -13.93
C LYS A 60 16.40 -1.65 -14.54
N ARG A 61 17.58 -1.13 -14.88
CA ARG A 61 17.71 0.10 -15.68
C ARG A 61 17.25 -0.17 -17.11
N ALA A 62 16.57 0.78 -17.72
CA ALA A 62 16.14 0.67 -19.10
C ALA A 62 17.30 0.83 -20.10
N GLU A 63 18.35 1.56 -19.73
CA GLU A 63 19.49 1.87 -20.61
C GLU A 63 20.36 0.64 -20.90
N ASP A 64 20.73 -0.11 -19.86
CA ASP A 64 21.74 -1.19 -19.95
C ASP A 64 21.26 -2.55 -19.40
N HIS A 65 19.99 -2.63 -18.96
CA HIS A 65 19.39 -3.82 -18.33
C HIS A 65 20.10 -4.31 -17.07
N SER A 66 20.98 -3.51 -16.46
CA SER A 66 21.60 -3.83 -15.17
C SER A 66 20.57 -3.87 -14.05
N VAL A 67 20.78 -4.76 -13.09
CA VAL A 67 19.93 -4.86 -11.89
C VAL A 67 20.20 -3.65 -10.99
N VAL A 68 19.13 -3.02 -10.52
CA VAL A 68 19.20 -1.89 -9.60
C VAL A 68 19.52 -2.40 -8.20
N GLU A 69 20.50 -1.77 -7.56
CA GLU A 69 20.93 -2.10 -6.21
C GLU A 69 19.80 -1.90 -5.20
N ARG A 70 19.81 -2.72 -4.15
CA ARG A 70 18.72 -2.75 -3.16
C ARG A 70 18.42 -1.37 -2.56
N ALA A 71 19.45 -0.59 -2.25
CA ALA A 71 19.29 0.75 -1.66
C ALA A 71 18.54 1.71 -2.59
N GLU A 72 18.91 1.73 -3.87
CA GLU A 72 18.24 2.56 -4.88
C GLU A 72 16.80 2.10 -5.13
N VAL A 73 16.51 0.78 -5.09
CA VAL A 73 15.13 0.28 -5.13
C VAL A 73 14.30 0.80 -3.96
N GLN A 74 14.87 0.89 -2.75
CA GLN A 74 14.15 1.46 -1.59
C GLN A 74 13.88 2.95 -1.79
N GLU A 75 14.82 3.71 -2.35
CA GLU A 75 14.63 5.12 -2.68
C GLU A 75 13.53 5.30 -3.75
N LEU A 76 13.54 4.49 -4.80
CA LEU A 76 12.50 4.49 -5.83
C LEU A 76 11.12 4.17 -5.25
N LEU A 77 11.02 3.19 -4.35
CA LEU A 77 9.76 2.89 -3.66
C LEU A 77 9.29 4.05 -2.78
N ALA A 78 10.20 4.71 -2.05
CA ALA A 78 9.86 5.88 -1.24
C ALA A 78 9.34 7.03 -2.11
N GLN A 79 9.97 7.29 -3.25
CA GLN A 79 9.54 8.29 -4.23
C GLN A 79 8.17 7.93 -4.84
N PHE A 80 7.97 6.66 -5.20
CA PHE A 80 6.70 6.16 -5.70
C PHE A 80 5.56 6.39 -4.70
N PHE A 81 5.74 5.98 -3.44
CA PHE A 81 4.73 6.24 -2.42
C PHE A 81 4.47 7.74 -2.25
N ALA A 82 5.51 8.57 -2.25
CA ALA A 82 5.34 10.02 -2.11
C ALA A 82 4.55 10.65 -3.28
N ALA A 83 4.76 10.18 -4.51
CA ALA A 83 4.18 10.77 -5.70
C ALA A 83 2.82 10.18 -6.09
N ASP A 84 2.59 8.88 -5.86
CA ASP A 84 1.52 8.13 -6.52
C ASP A 84 0.56 7.41 -5.59
N THR A 85 0.69 7.56 -4.26
CA THR A 85 -0.22 6.89 -3.30
C THR A 85 -1.71 7.19 -3.58
N GLU A 86 -2.05 8.37 -4.11
CA GLU A 86 -3.43 8.76 -4.44
C GLU A 86 -3.85 8.47 -5.88
N SER A 87 -2.93 8.04 -6.75
CA SER A 87 -3.22 7.79 -8.17
C SER A 87 -3.38 6.31 -8.52
N LEU A 88 -3.19 5.41 -7.55
CA LEU A 88 -3.32 3.96 -7.77
C LEU A 88 -4.73 3.59 -8.21
N LEU A 89 -4.83 2.61 -9.10
CA LEU A 89 -6.12 2.07 -9.50
C LEU A 89 -6.63 1.09 -8.42
N PRO A 90 -7.93 1.08 -8.10
CA PRO A 90 -8.48 0.05 -7.24
C PRO A 90 -8.49 -1.31 -7.94
N VAL A 91 -8.36 -2.39 -7.16
CA VAL A 91 -8.57 -3.75 -7.66
C VAL A 91 -10.06 -3.90 -8.02
N PRO A 92 -10.41 -4.41 -9.22
CA PRO A 92 -11.80 -4.53 -9.64
C PRO A 92 -12.62 -5.37 -8.65
N GLY A 93 -13.78 -4.85 -8.25
CA GLY A 93 -14.69 -5.50 -7.30
C GLY A 93 -14.29 -5.41 -5.82
N ALA A 94 -13.11 -4.86 -5.48
CA ALA A 94 -12.68 -4.75 -4.07
C ALA A 94 -13.64 -3.89 -3.24
N ALA A 95 -14.02 -2.72 -3.75
CA ALA A 95 -14.96 -1.82 -3.07
C ALA A 95 -16.32 -2.50 -2.83
N ASP A 96 -16.87 -3.18 -3.84
CA ASP A 96 -18.15 -3.88 -3.73
C ASP A 96 -18.09 -5.03 -2.72
N ALA A 97 -17.00 -5.82 -2.75
CA ALA A 97 -16.79 -6.92 -1.83
C ALA A 97 -16.68 -6.43 -0.37
N LEU A 98 -15.87 -5.40 -0.11
CA LEU A 98 -15.74 -4.82 1.22
C LEU A 98 -17.05 -4.18 1.69
N SER A 99 -17.78 -3.49 0.79
CA SER A 99 -19.10 -2.94 1.10
C SER A 99 -20.08 -4.04 1.52
N ALA A 100 -20.13 -5.17 0.79
CA ALA A 100 -20.97 -6.31 1.14
C ALA A 100 -20.58 -6.94 2.50
N LEU A 101 -19.28 -7.07 2.78
CA LEU A 101 -18.77 -7.61 4.05
C LEU A 101 -19.06 -6.67 5.23
N SER A 102 -18.93 -5.36 5.02
CA SER A 102 -19.11 -4.33 6.06
C SER A 102 -20.50 -4.34 6.71
N LYS A 103 -21.50 -4.94 6.05
CA LYS A 103 -22.86 -5.09 6.57
C LYS A 103 -22.94 -6.01 7.81
N ARG A 104 -21.93 -6.84 8.04
CA ARG A 104 -21.92 -7.85 9.11
C ARG A 104 -20.58 -7.98 9.85
N THR A 105 -19.58 -7.19 9.45
CA THR A 105 -18.23 -7.20 10.03
C THR A 105 -17.68 -5.79 10.09
N GLN A 106 -16.84 -5.54 11.08
CA GLN A 106 -15.95 -4.39 11.09
C GLN A 106 -14.81 -4.63 10.09
N ILE A 107 -14.33 -3.57 9.45
CA ILE A 107 -13.22 -3.66 8.49
C ILE A 107 -12.17 -2.65 8.89
N ILE A 108 -10.92 -3.09 8.96
CA ILE A 108 -9.75 -2.22 8.99
C ILE A 108 -8.84 -2.53 7.81
N VAL A 109 -8.19 -1.50 7.29
CA VAL A 109 -7.17 -1.63 6.24
C VAL A 109 -5.81 -1.55 6.93
N LEU A 110 -4.98 -2.55 6.69
CA LEU A 110 -3.56 -2.56 7.04
C LEU A 110 -2.78 -2.24 5.76
N SER A 111 -1.87 -1.27 5.79
CA SER A 111 -1.14 -0.87 4.59
C SER A 111 0.33 -0.63 4.87
N ASN A 112 1.17 -1.05 3.93
CA ASN A 112 2.61 -0.83 3.98
C ASN A 112 3.04 0.52 3.39
N VAL A 113 2.12 1.49 3.29
CA VAL A 113 2.52 2.88 3.01
C VAL A 113 3.36 3.44 4.16
N PRO A 114 4.41 4.23 3.87
CA PRO A 114 5.16 4.91 4.91
C PRO A 114 4.26 5.89 5.68
N GLN A 115 4.59 6.15 6.95
CA GLN A 115 3.76 7.01 7.82
C GLN A 115 3.41 8.39 7.21
N PRO A 116 4.33 9.11 6.53
CA PRO A 116 4.00 10.39 5.89
C PRO A 116 2.90 10.28 4.81
N GLN A 117 2.76 9.11 4.17
CA GLN A 117 1.77 8.83 3.13
C GLN A 117 0.48 8.22 3.67
N ARG A 118 0.36 7.98 4.99
CA ARG A 118 -0.86 7.45 5.61
C ARG A 118 -2.09 8.30 5.26
N ALA A 119 -1.98 9.62 5.38
CA ALA A 119 -3.09 10.53 5.09
C ALA A 119 -3.49 10.50 3.59
N ALA A 120 -2.51 10.36 2.70
CA ALA A 120 -2.74 10.18 1.27
C ALA A 120 -3.50 8.88 0.98
N ARG A 121 -3.09 7.76 1.60
CA ARG A 121 -3.80 6.48 1.46
C ARG A 121 -5.22 6.53 2.03
N GLN A 122 -5.45 7.25 3.12
CA GLN A 122 -6.82 7.47 3.64
C GLN A 122 -7.69 8.28 2.68
N ARG A 123 -7.14 9.29 2.00
CA ARG A 123 -7.87 10.03 0.96
C ARG A 123 -8.19 9.13 -0.22
N TRP A 124 -7.23 8.32 -0.67
CA TRP A 124 -7.41 7.34 -1.74
C TRP A 124 -8.53 6.34 -1.41
N LEU A 125 -8.53 5.77 -0.21
CA LEU A 125 -9.59 4.89 0.29
C LEU A 125 -10.97 5.54 0.19
N ARG A 126 -11.10 6.79 0.65
CA ARG A 126 -12.35 7.57 0.53
C ARG A 126 -12.78 7.79 -0.91
N GLN A 127 -11.86 8.19 -1.77
CA GLN A 127 -12.13 8.46 -3.19
C GLN A 127 -12.67 7.22 -3.92
N HIS A 128 -12.27 6.02 -3.49
CA HIS A 128 -12.70 4.76 -4.08
C HIS A 128 -13.79 4.01 -3.29
N GLY A 129 -14.49 4.70 -2.38
CA GLY A 129 -15.64 4.13 -1.66
C GLY A 129 -15.28 3.08 -0.60
N MET A 130 -14.04 3.09 -0.11
CA MET A 130 -13.50 2.18 0.89
C MET A 130 -13.08 2.94 2.16
N ASP A 131 -13.91 3.85 2.67
CA ASP A 131 -13.61 4.71 3.84
C ASP A 131 -13.60 3.94 5.17
N TYR A 132 -12.68 2.98 5.27
CA TYR A 132 -12.44 2.16 6.46
C TYR A 132 -11.23 2.71 7.23
N PRO A 133 -11.17 2.49 8.56
CA PRO A 133 -9.98 2.83 9.35
C PRO A 133 -8.71 2.22 8.76
N LEU A 134 -7.66 3.05 8.65
CA LEU A 134 -6.36 2.66 8.11
C LEU A 134 -5.29 2.62 9.20
N VAL A 135 -4.53 1.54 9.23
CA VAL A 135 -3.27 1.42 9.97
C VAL A 135 -2.12 1.35 8.96
N ALA A 136 -1.20 2.31 9.03
CA ALA A 136 0.04 2.27 8.27
C ALA A 136 1.10 1.49 9.08
N SER A 137 1.51 0.33 8.56
CA SER A 137 2.39 -0.63 9.26
C SER A 137 3.83 -0.62 8.79
N ALA A 138 4.16 0.17 7.75
CA ALA A 138 5.53 0.25 7.26
C ALA A 138 6.48 0.65 8.39
N PRO A 139 7.67 0.01 8.48
CA PRO A 139 8.70 0.45 9.40
C PRO A 139 9.05 1.94 9.10
N PRO A 140 9.50 2.70 10.12
CA PRO A 140 10.04 4.02 9.89
C PRO A 140 11.10 3.93 8.79
N ALA A 141 11.09 4.85 7.82
CA ALA A 141 12.15 4.90 6.82
C ALA A 141 13.50 5.01 7.55
N GLY A 142 14.31 3.96 7.48
CA GLY A 142 15.54 3.79 8.25
C GLY A 142 16.34 2.62 7.71
#